data_AF-A0A2N3LPF0-F1
#
_entry.id   AF-A0A2N3LPF0-F1
#
_cell.length_a   1.000
_cell.length_b   1.000
_cell.length_c   1.000
_cell.angle_alpha   90.00
_cell.angle_beta   90.00
_cell.angle_gamma   90.00
#
_symmetry.space_group_name_H-M   'P 1'
#
loop_
_entity.id
_entity.type
_entity.pdbx_description
1 polymer ?
#
loop_
_entity_poly.entity_id
_entity_poly.type
_entity_poly.pdbx_seq_one_letter_code
_entity_poly.pdbx_strand_id
1 'polypeptide(L)'
;MVKEKRSKMKTNGKMIAYWTVTSLLVFAIMLSGIGQLMKYGGNVELVTNLGYPLYILTILGIWKLLGAIALLMPGFPRLKEWVHAGIFFLMTGAALSHVFSNDYGDYGFNIILPLSYAALNIASWVLRPQSRILGSLPINTERHAKKQSLVFK
;
A
#
# COMPACT_ATOMS: atom_id res chain seq x y z
N MET A 1 -0.01 32.80 -16.16
CA MET A 1 1.28 32.08 -16.29
C MET A 1 1.85 31.55 -14.95
N VAL A 2 1.84 32.32 -13.84
CA VAL A 2 2.40 31.86 -12.54
C VAL A 2 1.58 30.77 -11.82
N LYS A 3 0.24 30.82 -11.87
CA LYS A 3 -0.65 29.78 -11.29
C LYS A 3 -0.46 28.40 -11.95
N GLU A 4 -0.20 28.37 -13.25
CA GLU A 4 -0.02 27.15 -14.01
C GLU A 4 1.32 26.45 -13.69
N LYS A 5 2.40 27.23 -13.52
CA LYS A 5 3.69 26.72 -13.01
C LYS A 5 3.59 26.17 -11.59
N ARG A 6 2.90 26.86 -10.65
CA ARG A 6 2.68 26.36 -9.27
C ARG A 6 1.85 25.08 -9.23
N SER A 7 0.83 24.98 -10.08
CA SER A 7 0.03 23.77 -10.25
C SER A 7 0.89 22.60 -10.71
N LYS A 8 1.69 22.78 -11.77
CA LYS A 8 2.52 21.72 -12.35
C LYS A 8 3.62 21.21 -11.40
N MET A 9 4.23 22.08 -10.58
CA MET A 9 5.26 21.70 -9.59
C MET A 9 4.69 20.91 -8.40
N LYS A 10 3.51 21.28 -7.87
CA LYS A 10 2.86 20.52 -6.78
C LYS A 10 2.52 19.09 -7.19
N THR A 11 2.10 18.87 -8.44
CA THR A 11 1.78 17.54 -8.96
C THR A 11 3.01 16.66 -9.07
N ASN A 12 4.17 17.21 -9.47
CA ASN A 12 5.41 16.46 -9.59
C ASN A 12 5.97 16.04 -8.22
N GLY A 13 5.97 16.94 -7.23
CA GLY A 13 6.44 16.61 -5.87
C GLY A 13 5.58 15.53 -5.19
N LYS A 14 4.25 15.62 -5.31
CA LYS A 14 3.33 14.58 -4.81
C LYS A 14 3.58 13.24 -5.51
N MET A 15 3.85 13.26 -6.82
CA MET A 15 4.12 12.04 -7.59
C MET A 15 5.44 11.39 -7.18
N ILE A 16 6.51 12.18 -6.96
CA ILE A 16 7.79 11.67 -6.45
C ILE A 16 7.57 11.06 -5.07
N ALA A 17 6.94 11.78 -4.14
CA ALA A 17 6.65 11.28 -2.80
C ALA A 17 5.84 9.99 -2.82
N TYR A 18 4.80 9.91 -3.67
CA TYR A 18 4.03 8.68 -3.87
C TYR A 18 4.91 7.52 -4.30
N TRP A 19 5.75 7.69 -5.33
CA TRP A 19 6.58 6.60 -5.82
C TRP A 19 7.66 6.21 -4.83
N THR A 20 8.24 7.16 -4.09
CA THR A 20 9.17 6.86 -3.00
C THR A 20 8.52 5.98 -1.93
N VAL A 21 7.36 6.40 -1.39
CA VAL A 21 6.65 5.66 -0.34
C VAL A 21 6.14 4.32 -0.85
N THR A 22 5.58 4.28 -2.06
CA THR A 22 5.02 3.06 -2.65
C THR A 22 6.10 2.05 -2.96
N SER A 23 7.25 2.47 -3.51
CA SER A 23 8.37 1.57 -3.77
C SER A 23 8.95 0.99 -2.47
N LEU A 24 9.10 1.81 -1.43
CA LEU A 24 9.55 1.34 -0.11
C LEU A 24 8.58 0.32 0.48
N LEU A 25 7.28 0.61 0.45
CA LEU A 25 6.23 -0.30 0.93
C LEU A 25 6.25 -1.62 0.16
N VAL A 26 6.27 -1.55 -1.18
CA VAL A 26 6.27 -2.73 -2.04
C VAL A 26 7.51 -3.58 -1.78
N PHE A 27 8.69 -2.96 -1.68
CA PHE A 27 9.92 -3.66 -1.38
C PHE A 27 9.86 -4.38 -0.02
N ALA A 28 9.41 -3.68 1.03
CA ALA A 28 9.29 -4.24 2.37
C ALA A 28 8.30 -5.42 2.43
N ILE A 29 7.12 -5.27 1.81
CA ILE A 29 6.09 -6.32 1.77
C ILE A 29 6.55 -7.51 0.92
N MET A 30 7.21 -7.25 -0.20
CA MET A 30 7.71 -8.31 -1.08
C MET A 30 8.80 -9.13 -0.39
N LEU A 31 9.78 -8.47 0.25
CA LEU A 31 10.81 -9.18 1.03
C LEU A 31 10.20 -9.97 2.18
N SER A 32 9.24 -9.39 2.91
CA SER A 32 8.52 -10.10 3.97
C SER A 32 7.77 -11.32 3.41
N GLY A 33 7.10 -11.18 2.27
CA GLY A 33 6.39 -12.28 1.62
C GLY A 33 7.32 -13.41 1.16
N ILE A 34 8.45 -13.07 0.52
CA ILE A 34 9.48 -14.05 0.15
C ILE A 34 10.01 -14.75 1.40
N GLY A 35 10.34 -14.01 2.46
CA GLY A 35 10.82 -14.58 3.72
C GLY A 35 9.84 -15.58 4.34
N GLN A 36 8.54 -15.28 4.27
CA GLN A 36 7.48 -16.18 4.74
C GLN A 36 7.38 -17.46 3.88
N LEU A 37 7.47 -17.35 2.55
CA LEU A 37 7.46 -18.52 1.66
C LEU A 37 8.69 -19.41 1.84
N MET A 38 9.85 -18.79 2.03
CA MET A 38 11.12 -19.49 2.29
C MET A 38 11.24 -19.97 3.73
N LYS A 39 10.30 -19.59 4.62
CA LYS A 39 10.34 -19.87 6.06
C LYS A 39 11.66 -19.43 6.72
N TYR A 40 12.25 -18.36 6.21
CA TYR A 40 13.57 -17.87 6.60
C TYR A 40 13.48 -16.88 7.77
N GLY A 41 14.59 -16.63 8.49
CA GLY A 41 14.73 -15.50 9.41
C GLY A 41 13.68 -15.42 10.53
N GLY A 42 13.45 -16.52 11.24
CA GLY A 42 12.55 -16.54 12.41
C GLY A 42 11.04 -16.54 12.09
N ASN A 43 10.63 -16.55 10.82
CA ASN A 43 9.20 -16.55 10.45
C ASN A 43 8.42 -17.76 10.98
N VAL A 44 9.07 -18.93 11.09
CA VAL A 44 8.46 -20.12 11.69
C VAL A 44 8.17 -19.89 13.17
N GLU A 45 9.18 -19.42 13.91
CA GLU A 45 9.09 -19.14 15.34
C GLU A 45 8.03 -18.07 15.65
N LEU A 46 8.00 -16.98 14.88
CA LEU A 46 6.98 -15.93 15.02
C LEU A 46 5.56 -16.48 14.93
N VAL A 47 5.28 -17.36 13.98
CA VAL A 47 3.95 -17.93 13.78
C VAL A 47 3.63 -18.99 14.82
N THR A 48 4.60 -19.82 15.21
CA THR A 48 4.38 -20.84 16.24
C THR A 48 4.20 -20.23 17.63
N ASN A 49 4.90 -19.13 17.95
CA ASN A 49 4.74 -18.40 19.22
C ASN A 49 3.35 -17.79 19.35
N LEU A 50 2.74 -17.39 18.22
CA LEU A 50 1.36 -16.95 18.16
C LEU A 50 0.33 -18.10 18.19
N GLY A 51 0.77 -19.37 18.16
CA GLY A 51 -0.11 -20.54 18.08
C GLY A 51 -0.74 -20.76 16.71
N TYR A 52 -0.25 -20.07 15.67
CA TYR A 52 -0.78 -20.22 14.32
C TYR A 52 -0.19 -21.43 13.59
N PRO A 53 -0.96 -22.05 12.68
CA PRO A 53 -0.48 -23.18 11.89
C PRO A 53 0.49 -22.72 10.79
N LEU A 54 1.51 -23.53 10.49
CA LEU A 54 2.58 -23.16 9.55
C LEU A 54 2.12 -22.83 8.13
N TYR A 55 0.98 -23.37 7.67
CA TYR A 55 0.46 -23.06 6.34
C TYR A 55 0.11 -21.57 6.17
N ILE A 56 -0.12 -20.84 7.28
CA ILE A 56 -0.44 -19.41 7.23
C ILE A 56 0.70 -18.61 6.60
N LEU A 57 1.96 -19.03 6.81
CA LEU A 57 3.13 -18.42 6.19
C LEU A 57 3.04 -18.49 4.66
N THR A 58 2.64 -19.64 4.13
CA THR A 58 2.48 -19.83 2.69
C THR A 58 1.36 -18.96 2.13
N ILE A 59 0.21 -18.93 2.81
CA ILE A 59 -0.94 -18.10 2.40
C ILE A 59 -0.55 -16.62 2.41
N LEU A 60 -0.03 -16.11 3.52
CA LEU A 60 0.37 -14.71 3.66
C LEU A 60 1.49 -14.33 2.70
N GLY A 61 2.46 -15.21 2.50
CA GLY A 61 3.54 -15.04 1.55
C GLY A 61 3.02 -14.81 0.13
N ILE A 62 2.15 -15.71 -0.36
CA ILE A 62 1.54 -15.59 -1.69
C ILE A 62 0.75 -14.28 -1.82
N TRP A 63 -0.12 -13.97 -0.85
CA TRP A 63 -0.93 -12.76 -0.88
C TRP A 63 -0.10 -11.47 -0.87
N LYS A 64 0.99 -11.43 -0.10
CA LYS A 64 1.90 -10.28 -0.08
C LYS A 64 2.56 -10.06 -1.45
N LEU A 65 3.00 -11.12 -2.12
CA LEU A 65 3.60 -11.01 -3.46
C LEU A 65 2.58 -10.53 -4.50
N LEU A 66 1.39 -11.12 -4.50
CA LEU A 66 0.31 -10.68 -5.40
C LEU A 66 -0.08 -9.22 -5.16
N GLY A 67 -0.19 -8.81 -3.91
CA GLY A 67 -0.48 -7.42 -3.53
C GLY A 67 0.62 -6.46 -3.97
N ALA A 68 1.89 -6.82 -3.75
CA ALA A 68 3.05 -6.04 -4.19
C ALA A 68 3.07 -5.83 -5.72
N ILE A 69 2.84 -6.90 -6.49
CA ILE A 69 2.77 -6.84 -7.95
C ILE A 69 1.62 -5.93 -8.39
N ALA A 70 0.42 -6.11 -7.82
CA ALA A 70 -0.76 -5.32 -8.15
C ALA A 70 -0.59 -3.82 -7.83
N LEU A 71 0.15 -3.47 -6.78
CA LEU A 71 0.49 -2.08 -6.45
C LEU A 71 1.35 -1.42 -7.52
N LEU A 72 2.30 -2.14 -8.11
CA LEU A 72 3.18 -1.60 -9.16
C LEU A 72 2.45 -1.47 -10.50
N MET A 73 1.60 -2.43 -10.85
CA MET A 73 0.91 -2.47 -12.15
C MET A 73 0.16 -1.17 -12.48
N PRO A 74 0.22 -0.69 -13.74
CA PRO A 74 -0.66 0.38 -14.21
C PRO A 74 -2.11 -0.11 -14.28
N GLY A 75 -3.08 0.81 -14.14
CA GLY A 75 -4.52 0.47 -14.25
C GLY A 75 -5.15 -0.13 -12.98
N PHE A 76 -6.26 -0.84 -13.13
CA PHE A 76 -6.99 -1.55 -12.05
C PHE A 76 -7.20 -0.78 -10.72
N PRO A 77 -7.84 0.42 -10.72
CA PRO A 77 -8.04 1.19 -9.48
C PRO A 77 -8.78 0.41 -8.39
N ARG A 78 -9.78 -0.41 -8.74
CA ARG A 78 -10.53 -1.23 -7.76
C ARG A 78 -9.63 -2.26 -7.07
N LEU A 79 -8.76 -2.93 -7.82
CA LEU A 79 -7.81 -3.90 -7.26
C LEU A 79 -6.83 -3.21 -6.30
N LYS A 80 -6.43 -1.97 -6.61
CA LYS A 80 -5.54 -1.19 -5.71
C LYS A 80 -6.21 -0.87 -4.39
N GLU A 81 -7.49 -0.50 -4.39
CA GLU A 81 -8.23 -0.31 -3.15
C GLU A 81 -8.29 -1.60 -2.33
N TRP A 82 -8.48 -2.76 -2.98
CA TRP A 82 -8.45 -4.06 -2.30
C TRP A 82 -7.09 -4.37 -1.69
N VAL A 83 -6.01 -4.08 -2.43
CA VAL A 83 -4.63 -4.28 -1.93
C VAL A 83 -4.37 -3.38 -0.72
N HIS A 84 -4.72 -2.09 -0.79
CA HIS A 84 -4.52 -1.18 0.33
C HIS A 84 -5.33 -1.59 1.57
N ALA A 85 -6.59 -2.02 1.39
CA ALA A 85 -7.41 -2.55 2.47
C ALA A 85 -6.82 -3.83 3.06
N GLY A 86 -6.41 -4.78 2.21
CA GLY A 86 -5.79 -6.03 2.61
C GLY A 86 -4.49 -5.82 3.41
N ILE A 87 -3.60 -4.93 2.95
CA ILE A 87 -2.38 -4.59 3.67
C ILE A 87 -2.71 -3.95 5.03
N PHE A 88 -3.68 -3.02 5.06
CA PHE A 88 -4.08 -2.38 6.32
C PHE A 88 -4.56 -3.41 7.36
N PHE A 89 -5.50 -4.30 6.98
CA PHE A 89 -6.01 -5.32 7.89
C PHE A 89 -4.95 -6.34 8.27
N LEU A 90 -4.11 -6.76 7.32
CA LEU A 90 -3.03 -7.70 7.59
C LEU A 90 -2.03 -7.14 8.61
N MET A 91 -1.60 -5.89 8.42
CA MET A 91 -0.58 -5.28 9.27
C MET A 91 -1.12 -4.92 10.66
N THR A 92 -2.31 -4.32 10.73
CA THR A 92 -2.94 -4.03 12.02
C THR A 92 -3.32 -5.31 12.78
N GLY A 93 -3.84 -6.32 12.06
CA GLY A 93 -4.14 -7.63 12.63
C GLY A 93 -2.90 -8.37 13.13
N ALA A 94 -1.77 -8.28 12.43
CA ALA A 94 -0.50 -8.84 12.89
C ALA A 94 -0.05 -8.17 14.21
N ALA A 95 -0.06 -6.84 14.26
CA ALA A 95 0.29 -6.10 15.47
C ALA A 95 -0.62 -6.47 16.65
N LEU A 96 -1.94 -6.55 16.43
CA LEU A 96 -2.89 -6.94 17.47
C LEU A 96 -2.72 -8.40 17.90
N SER A 97 -2.39 -9.31 16.98
CA SER A 97 -2.10 -10.72 17.32
C SER A 97 -0.93 -10.80 18.30
N HIS A 98 0.15 -10.05 18.03
CA HIS A 98 1.30 -9.96 18.92
C HIS A 98 0.94 -9.37 20.29
N VAL A 99 0.14 -8.30 20.34
CA VAL A 99 -0.36 -7.72 21.61
C VAL A 99 -1.16 -8.74 22.42
N PHE A 100 -2.14 -9.41 21.81
CA PHE A 100 -3.01 -10.33 22.52
C PHE A 100 -2.32 -11.63 22.95
N SER A 101 -1.26 -12.02 22.24
CA SER A 101 -0.40 -13.15 22.63
C SER A 101 0.72 -12.76 23.60
N ASN A 102 0.81 -11.49 24.03
CA ASN A 102 1.94 -10.97 24.82
C ASN A 102 3.32 -11.20 24.18
N ASP A 103 3.38 -11.26 22.85
CA ASP A 103 4.59 -11.45 22.06
C ASP A 103 5.05 -10.13 21.43
N TYR A 104 5.73 -9.31 22.22
CA TYR A 104 6.17 -7.97 21.80
C TYR A 104 7.43 -8.00 20.91
N GLY A 105 8.21 -9.08 20.98
CA GLY A 105 9.56 -9.15 20.41
C GLY A 105 10.54 -8.15 21.05
N ASP A 106 11.78 -8.17 20.58
CA ASP A 106 12.83 -7.28 21.08
C ASP A 106 12.43 -5.81 20.90
N TYR A 107 12.45 -5.04 22.01
CA TYR A 107 12.07 -3.62 22.02
C TYR A 107 10.69 -3.31 21.41
N GLY A 108 9.76 -4.27 21.38
CA GLY A 108 8.43 -4.09 20.78
C GLY A 108 8.40 -4.25 19.25
N PHE A 109 9.45 -4.79 18.64
CA PHE A 109 9.61 -4.85 17.19
C PHE A 109 8.46 -5.60 16.49
N ASN A 110 7.89 -6.63 17.11
CA ASN A 110 6.80 -7.42 16.52
C ASN A 110 5.50 -6.60 16.36
N ILE A 111 5.38 -5.47 17.06
CA ILE A 111 4.26 -4.53 16.93
C ILE A 111 4.66 -3.33 16.06
N ILE A 112 5.83 -2.75 16.31
CA ILE A 112 6.30 -1.54 15.63
C ILE A 112 6.45 -1.78 14.14
N LEU A 113 7.05 -2.90 13.75
CA LEU A 113 7.31 -3.21 12.34
C LEU A 113 6.02 -3.31 11.52
N PRO A 114 5.02 -4.14 11.86
CA PRO A 114 3.78 -4.17 11.08
C PRO A 114 3.03 -2.84 11.10
N LEU A 115 2.99 -2.10 12.22
CA LEU A 115 2.37 -0.77 12.25
C LEU A 115 3.09 0.24 11.34
N SER A 116 4.42 0.15 11.21
CA SER A 116 5.18 0.97 10.26
C SER A 116 4.75 0.69 8.82
N TYR A 117 4.49 -0.58 8.47
CA TYR A 117 3.97 -0.98 7.16
C TYR A 117 2.54 -0.47 6.94
N ALA A 118 1.69 -0.51 7.97
CA ALA A 118 0.35 0.08 7.91
C ALA A 118 0.41 1.59 7.66
N ALA A 119 1.31 2.30 8.35
CA ALA A 119 1.51 3.74 8.16
C ALA A 119 2.02 4.08 6.75
N LEU A 120 3.02 3.34 6.24
CA LEU A 120 3.51 3.47 4.87
C LEU A 120 2.41 3.18 3.84
N ASN A 121 1.56 2.19 4.09
CA ASN A 121 0.42 1.86 3.24
C ASN A 121 -0.60 3.00 3.19
N ILE A 122 -0.96 3.58 4.33
CA ILE A 122 -1.86 4.74 4.40
C ILE A 122 -1.23 5.94 3.68
N ALA A 123 0.06 6.19 3.89
CA ALA A 123 0.77 7.28 3.21
C ALA A 123 0.78 7.08 1.68
N SER A 124 1.08 5.88 1.19
CA SER A 124 1.00 5.52 -0.23
C SER A 124 -0.41 5.72 -0.77
N TRP A 125 -1.43 5.26 -0.04
CA TRP A 125 -2.83 5.41 -0.39
C TRP A 125 -3.22 6.90 -0.50
N VAL A 126 -2.91 7.73 0.49
CA VAL A 126 -3.24 9.18 0.49
C VAL A 126 -2.52 9.92 -0.65
N LEU A 127 -1.27 9.54 -0.94
CA LEU A 127 -0.46 10.18 -1.97
C LEU A 127 -0.81 9.74 -3.40
N ARG A 128 -1.68 8.73 -3.58
CA ARG A 128 -1.96 8.15 -4.91
C ARG A 128 -2.45 9.18 -5.93
N PRO A 129 -1.98 9.11 -7.19
CA PRO A 129 -2.39 10.03 -8.25
C PRO A 129 -3.83 9.75 -8.69
N GLN A 130 -4.50 10.75 -9.27
CA GLN A 130 -5.90 10.63 -9.71
C GLN A 130 -6.13 9.45 -10.66
N SER A 131 -5.19 9.15 -11.57
CA SER A 131 -5.28 8.00 -12.49
C SER A 131 -5.37 6.63 -11.80
N ARG A 132 -5.11 6.57 -10.49
CA ARG A 132 -5.19 5.35 -9.67
C ARG A 132 -6.36 5.37 -8.68
N ILE A 133 -7.25 6.37 -8.75
CA ILE A 133 -8.45 6.47 -7.92
C ILE A 133 -9.65 5.93 -8.70
N LEU A 134 -10.47 5.11 -8.05
CA LEU A 134 -11.69 4.60 -8.65
C LEU A 134 -12.69 5.75 -8.93
N GLY A 135 -13.19 5.83 -10.16
CA GLY A 135 -14.18 6.85 -10.55
C GLY A 135 -13.60 8.24 -10.84
N SER A 136 -12.27 8.40 -10.91
CA SER A 136 -11.69 9.69 -11.31
C SER A 136 -12.03 10.01 -12.77
N LEU A 137 -12.72 11.12 -13.02
CA LEU A 137 -12.84 11.65 -14.36
C LEU A 137 -11.48 12.18 -14.82
N PRO A 138 -11.09 11.98 -16.10
CA PRO A 138 -9.94 12.68 -16.65
C PRO A 138 -10.19 14.19 -16.50
N ILE A 139 -9.24 14.94 -15.93
CA ILE A 139 -9.30 16.41 -15.83
C ILE A 139 -9.62 17.07 -17.20
N ASN A 140 -9.32 16.39 -18.29
CA ASN A 140 -9.61 16.86 -19.65
C ASN A 140 -11.11 16.87 -20.00
N THR A 141 -11.93 15.99 -19.42
CA THR A 141 -13.36 15.89 -19.74
C THR A 141 -14.14 17.13 -19.28
N GLU A 142 -13.82 17.66 -18.11
CA GLU A 142 -14.32 18.95 -17.59
C GLU A 142 -13.99 20.11 -18.55
N ARG A 143 -12.75 20.11 -19.08
CA ARG A 143 -12.28 21.15 -20.01
C ARG A 143 -13.02 21.09 -21.34
N HIS A 144 -13.29 19.90 -21.87
CA HIS A 144 -14.06 19.71 -23.10
C HIS A 144 -15.54 20.06 -22.92
N ALA A 145 -16.16 19.66 -21.81
CA ALA A 145 -17.54 20.00 -21.49
C ALA A 145 -17.73 21.52 -21.35
N LYS A 146 -16.81 22.19 -20.65
CA LYS A 146 -16.84 23.65 -20.49
C LYS A 146 -16.61 24.37 -21.82
N LYS A 147 -15.68 23.89 -22.65
CA LYS A 147 -15.42 24.45 -23.98
C LYS A 147 -16.65 24.31 -24.90
N GLN A 148 -17.34 23.17 -24.89
CA GLN A 148 -18.56 22.97 -25.67
C GLN A 148 -19.69 23.89 -25.17
N SER A 149 -19.92 24.02 -23.86
CA SER A 149 -20.96 24.92 -23.32
C SER A 149 -20.75 26.40 -23.66
N LEU A 150 -19.50 26.82 -23.92
CA LEU A 150 -19.17 28.19 -24.33
C LEU A 150 -19.30 28.39 -25.85
N VAL A 151 -19.29 27.33 -26.65
CA VAL A 151 -19.52 27.39 -28.10
C VAL A 151 -21.01 27.49 -28.43
N PHE A 152 -21.89 27.02 -27.53
CA PHE A 152 -23.35 27.05 -27.70
C PHE A 152 -24.05 28.23 -26.97
N LYS A 153 -23.29 29.24 -26.54
CA LYS A 153 -23.81 30.53 -26.04
C LYS A 153 -23.47 31.64 -27.03
#